data_AF-A0A922YSB5-F1
#
_entry.id   AF-A0A922YSB5-F1
#
_cell.length_a   1.000
_cell.length_b   1.000
_cell.length_c   1.000
_cell.angle_alpha   90.00
_cell.angle_beta   90.00
_cell.angle_gamma   90.00
#
_symmetry.space_group_name_H-M   'P 1'
#
loop_
_entity.id
_entity.type
_entity.pdbx_description
1 polymer ?
#
loop_
_entity_poly.entity_id
_entity_poly.type
_entity_poly.pdbx_seq_one_letter_code
_entity_poly.pdbx_strand_id
1 'polypeptide(L)'
;MDELESIWTVPVDHPAFAGHFPGQPIVPGVVLLDHAIHLADTWLQRPEGLWRVDSAKFFRPVGPGLVLSYVLRVRPSGAVAFSVSEGEPESRREVASGVLSPNDA
;
A
#
# COMPACT_ATOMS: atom_id res chain seq x y z
N MET A 1 6.16 17.32 7.94
CA MET A 1 5.99 16.00 8.57
C MET A 1 6.39 15.02 7.49
N ASP A 2 7.42 14.23 7.73
CA ASP A 2 8.07 13.44 6.66
C ASP A 2 7.61 11.98 6.68
N GLU A 3 6.57 11.70 7.48
CA GLU A 3 5.97 10.40 7.67
C GLU A 3 4.44 10.50 7.78
N LEU A 4 3.74 9.53 7.20
CA LEU A 4 2.32 9.30 7.34
C LEU A 4 2.09 7.86 7.82
N GLU A 5 1.24 7.70 8.83
CA GLU A 5 0.70 6.41 9.24
C GLU A 5 -0.80 6.35 8.90
N SER A 6 -1.25 5.20 8.40
CA SER A 6 -2.65 4.96 8.09
C SER A 6 -3.04 3.51 8.38
N ILE A 7 -4.30 3.29 8.71
CA ILE A 7 -4.87 1.95 8.89
C ILE A 7 -5.94 1.74 7.83
N TRP A 8 -5.90 0.59 7.19
CA TRP A 8 -6.92 0.17 6.23
C TRP A 8 -7.38 -1.26 6.54
N THR A 9 -8.68 -1.42 6.76
CA THR A 9 -9.32 -2.73 6.82
C THR A 9 -9.77 -3.10 5.42
N VAL A 10 -9.25 -4.21 4.90
CA VAL A 10 -9.62 -4.71 3.58
C VAL A 10 -11.12 -5.03 3.57
N PRO A 11 -11.94 -4.39 2.71
CA PRO A 11 -13.36 -4.68 2.64
C PRO A 11 -13.59 -6.15 2.33
N VAL A 12 -14.48 -6.82 3.08
CA VAL A 12 -14.72 -8.27 2.90
C VAL A 12 -15.31 -8.61 1.53
N ASP A 13 -15.98 -7.65 0.92
CA ASP A 13 -16.68 -7.69 -0.37
C ASP A 13 -15.94 -6.92 -1.46
N HIS A 14 -14.65 -6.65 -1.28
CA HIS A 14 -13.86 -5.90 -2.26
C HIS A 14 -13.97 -6.54 -3.66
N PRO A 15 -14.31 -5.77 -4.72
CA PRO A 15 -14.60 -6.31 -6.05
C PRO A 15 -13.41 -7.07 -6.65
N ALA A 16 -12.18 -6.71 -6.27
CA ALA A 16 -10.98 -7.39 -6.72
C ALA A 16 -10.89 -8.88 -6.31
N PHE A 17 -11.69 -9.36 -5.35
CA PHE A 17 -11.72 -10.78 -5.01
C PHE A 17 -12.43 -11.65 -6.05
N ALA A 18 -13.31 -11.07 -6.87
CA ALA A 18 -14.00 -11.81 -7.92
C ALA A 18 -12.98 -12.35 -8.93
N GLY A 19 -12.72 -13.66 -8.88
CA GLY A 19 -11.71 -14.32 -9.72
C GLY A 19 -10.27 -14.26 -9.19
N HIS A 20 -10.02 -13.71 -7.99
CA HIS A 20 -8.67 -13.60 -7.42
C HIS A 20 -8.60 -14.09 -5.96
N PHE A 21 -8.60 -15.39 -5.70
CA PHE A 21 -8.83 -16.50 -6.63
C PHE A 21 -10.09 -17.27 -6.21
N PRO A 22 -10.79 -17.96 -7.13
CA PRO A 22 -11.93 -18.79 -6.77
C PRO A 22 -11.58 -19.78 -5.64
N GLY A 23 -12.33 -19.75 -4.54
CA GLY A 23 -12.09 -20.59 -3.36
C GLY A 23 -10.97 -20.13 -2.41
N GLN A 24 -10.14 -19.17 -2.81
CA GLN A 24 -9.08 -18.59 -1.98
C GLN A 24 -8.87 -17.11 -2.34
N PRO A 25 -9.76 -16.22 -1.89
CA PRO A 25 -9.67 -14.80 -2.20
C PRO A 25 -8.43 -14.19 -1.54
N ILE A 26 -7.61 -13.52 -2.33
CA ILE A 26 -6.48 -12.73 -1.85
C ILE A 26 -6.49 -11.36 -2.55
N VAL A 27 -5.98 -10.33 -1.86
CA VAL A 27 -5.86 -8.99 -2.44
C VAL A 27 -4.77 -9.02 -3.53
N PRO A 28 -5.04 -8.57 -4.76
CA PRO A 28 -4.00 -8.39 -5.76
C PRO A 28 -2.95 -7.38 -5.29
N GLY A 29 -1.67 -7.62 -5.56
CA GLY A 29 -0.60 -6.70 -5.13
C GLY A 29 -0.80 -5.26 -5.60
N VAL A 30 -1.42 -5.08 -6.77
CA VAL A 30 -1.74 -3.74 -7.32
C VAL A 30 -2.76 -2.97 -6.47
N VAL A 31 -3.67 -3.63 -5.75
CA VAL A 31 -4.61 -2.95 -4.84
C VAL A 31 -3.88 -2.42 -3.61
N LEU A 32 -2.91 -3.16 -3.09
CA LEU A 32 -2.06 -2.71 -1.98
C LEU A 32 -1.21 -1.49 -2.39
N LEU A 33 -0.67 -1.53 -3.62
CA LEU A 33 0.12 -0.46 -4.20
C LEU A 33 -0.73 0.78 -4.50
N ASP A 34 -1.91 0.61 -5.09
CA ASP A 34 -2.86 1.69 -5.38
C ASP A 34 -3.26 2.44 -4.11
N HIS A 35 -3.53 1.72 -3.02
CA HIS A 35 -3.81 2.34 -1.73
C HIS A 35 -2.62 3.17 -1.21
N ALA A 36 -1.37 2.68 -1.36
CA ALA A 36 -0.19 3.45 -1.00
C ALA A 36 -0.02 4.72 -1.86
N ILE A 37 -0.31 4.64 -3.16
CA ILE A 37 -0.27 5.79 -4.08
C ILE A 37 -1.33 6.82 -3.68
N HIS A 38 -2.58 6.38 -3.44
CA HIS A 38 -3.67 7.26 -3.02
C HIS A 38 -3.36 7.99 -1.70
N LEU A 39 -2.75 7.30 -0.73
CA LEU A 39 -2.28 7.91 0.51
C LEU A 39 -1.19 8.95 0.25
N ALA A 40 -0.22 8.65 -0.63
CA ALA A 40 0.84 9.58 -0.99
C ALA A 40 0.28 10.84 -1.70
N ASP A 41 -0.64 10.67 -2.64
CA ASP A 41 -1.31 11.76 -3.36
C ASP A 41 -2.07 12.67 -2.40
N THR A 42 -2.89 12.08 -1.53
CA THR A 42 -3.71 12.81 -0.56
C THR A 42 -2.84 13.58 0.45
N TRP A 43 -1.80 12.93 0.96
CA TRP A 43 -0.94 13.52 1.98
C TRP A 43 -0.05 14.63 1.43
N LEU A 44 0.52 14.45 0.23
CA LEU A 44 1.42 15.41 -0.41
C LEU A 44 0.68 16.40 -1.33
N GLN A 45 -0.65 16.32 -1.39
CA GLN A 45 -1.51 17.16 -2.22
C GLN A 45 -1.09 17.18 -3.69
N ARG A 46 -0.71 16.01 -4.22
CA ARG A 46 -0.32 15.85 -5.63
C ARG A 46 -1.50 15.36 -6.46
N PRO A 47 -1.61 15.78 -7.75
CA PRO A 47 -2.53 15.16 -8.70
C PRO A 47 -2.27 13.66 -8.86
N GLU A 48 -3.34 12.90 -9.09
CA GLU A 48 -3.27 11.46 -9.38
C GLU A 48 -2.39 11.16 -10.60
N GLY A 49 -1.69 10.03 -10.57
CA GLY A 49 -0.88 9.55 -11.71
C GLY A 49 0.53 10.13 -11.81
N LEU A 50 0.98 10.91 -10.82
CA LEU A 50 2.31 11.52 -10.81
C LEU A 50 3.38 10.69 -10.08
N TRP A 51 3.19 9.37 -9.94
CA TRP A 51 4.16 8.48 -9.31
C TRP A 51 4.66 7.42 -10.28
N ARG A 52 5.98 7.23 -10.28
CA ARG A 52 6.65 6.08 -10.89
C ARG A 52 7.00 5.08 -9.80
N VAL A 53 6.63 3.82 -10.01
CA VAL A 53 6.97 2.73 -9.09
C VAL A 53 8.41 2.30 -9.35
N ASP A 54 9.33 2.65 -8.44
CA ASP A 54 10.73 2.19 -8.51
C ASP A 54 10.85 0.72 -8.13
N SER A 55 10.09 0.32 -7.11
CA SER A 55 10.09 -1.04 -6.61
C SER A 55 8.80 -1.31 -5.84
N ALA A 56 8.33 -2.56 -5.92
CA ALA A 56 7.29 -3.10 -5.07
C ALA A 56 7.62 -4.57 -4.77
N LYS A 57 7.55 -4.96 -3.51
CA LYS A 57 7.75 -6.33 -3.02
C LYS A 57 6.54 -6.74 -2.22
N PHE A 58 6.08 -7.97 -2.43
CA PHE A 58 4.92 -8.57 -1.75
C PHE A 58 5.36 -9.86 -1.07
N PHE A 59 5.33 -9.87 0.25
CA PHE A 59 5.89 -10.96 1.06
C PHE A 59 4.82 -11.94 1.55
N ARG A 60 3.58 -11.47 1.71
CA ARG A 60 2.49 -12.25 2.30
C ARG A 60 1.16 -11.99 1.57
N PRO A 61 0.31 -13.02 1.39
CA PRO A 61 -1.04 -12.81 0.88
C PRO A 61 -1.89 -12.09 1.92
N VAL A 62 -2.81 -11.25 1.44
CA VAL A 62 -3.78 -10.51 2.26
C VAL A 62 -5.17 -11.02 1.94
N GLY A 63 -5.94 -11.38 2.96
CA GLY A 63 -7.31 -11.85 2.80
C GLY A 63 -8.38 -10.78 3.05
N PRO A 64 -9.65 -11.08 2.78
CA PRO A 64 -10.79 -10.25 3.15
C PRO A 64 -10.80 -9.94 4.66
N GLY A 65 -11.10 -8.69 5.03
CA GLY A 65 -11.23 -8.27 6.43
C GLY A 65 -9.91 -8.06 7.19
N LEU A 66 -8.75 -8.33 6.57
CA LEU A 66 -7.46 -8.13 7.23
C LEU A 66 -7.21 -6.63 7.50
N VAL A 67 -6.70 -6.31 8.68
CA VAL A 67 -6.32 -4.95 9.06
C VAL A 67 -4.85 -4.73 8.70
N LEU A 68 -4.59 -3.72 7.89
CA LEU A 68 -3.26 -3.34 7.41
C LEU A 68 -2.85 -1.98 7.97
N SER A 69 -1.62 -1.88 8.46
CA SER A 69 -0.95 -0.62 8.77
C SER A 69 -0.07 -0.22 7.60
N TYR A 70 -0.26 1.00 7.09
CA TYR A 70 0.57 1.64 6.09
C TYR A 70 1.46 2.68 6.76
N VAL A 71 2.74 2.69 6.42
CA VAL A 71 3.69 3.75 6.78
C VAL A 71 4.34 4.28 5.52
N LEU A 72 4.19 5.57 5.26
CA LEU A 72 4.81 6.27 4.13
C LEU A 72 5.83 7.26 4.66
N ARG A 73 7.01 7.34 4.03
CA ARG A 73 8.09 8.24 4.41
C ARG A 73 8.63 8.99 3.20
N VAL A 74 8.66 10.31 3.27
CA VAL A 74 9.29 11.17 2.25
C VAL A 74 10.81 11.09 2.42
N ARG A 75 11.50 10.86 1.31
CA ARG A 75 12.97 10.90 1.22
C ARG A 75 13.42 12.29 0.76
N PRO A 76 14.68 12.69 1.01
CA PRO A 76 15.20 13.98 0.53
C PRO A 76 15.08 14.21 -0.98
N SER A 77 14.99 13.14 -1.79
CA SER A 77 14.77 13.21 -3.24
C SER A 77 13.32 13.47 -3.66
N GLY A 78 12.38 13.59 -2.71
CA GLY A 78 10.94 13.64 -2.98
C GLY A 78 10.29 12.27 -3.24
N ALA A 79 11.08 11.20 -3.28
CA ALA A 79 10.55 9.84 -3.35
C ALA A 79 9.86 9.45 -2.03
N VAL A 80 8.84 8.60 -2.12
CA VAL A 80 8.09 8.06 -0.99
C VAL A 80 8.40 6.58 -0.84
N ALA A 81 8.98 6.19 0.30
CA ALA A 81 9.05 4.79 0.68
C ALA A 81 7.74 4.41 1.39
N PHE A 82 7.16 3.27 1.03
CA PHE A 82 6.00 2.72 1.73
C PHE A 82 6.31 1.35 2.32
N SER A 83 5.73 1.06 3.47
CA SER A 83 5.64 -0.28 4.04
C SER A 83 4.21 -0.58 4.48
N VAL A 84 3.82 -1.85 4.34
CA VAL A 84 2.51 -2.38 4.70
C VAL A 84 2.74 -3.58 5.61
N SER A 85 2.05 -3.61 6.75
CA SER A 85 2.15 -4.71 7.71
C SER A 85 0.80 -5.10 8.28
N GLU A 86 0.67 -6.35 8.69
CA GLU A 86 -0.47 -6.86 9.47
C GLU A 86 -0.06 -7.16 10.92
N GLY A 87 -1.04 -7.27 11.81
CA GLY A 87 -0.85 -7.64 13.21
C GLY A 87 -0.58 -6.47 14.16
N GLU A 88 -0.55 -6.78 15.44
CA GLU A 88 -0.33 -5.80 16.52
C GLU A 88 1.09 -5.22 16.47
N PRO A 89 1.33 -4.00 16.99
CA PRO A 89 2.63 -3.32 16.92
C PRO A 89 3.83 -4.19 17.35
N GLU A 90 3.69 -4.99 18.40
CA GLU A 90 4.72 -5.89 18.91
C GLU A 90 4.99 -7.13 18.05
N SER A 91 4.09 -7.44 17.11
CA SER A 91 4.14 -8.65 16.28
C SER A 91 3.93 -8.40 14.79
N ARG A 92 4.11 -7.14 14.35
CA ARG A 92 3.90 -6.72 12.96
C ARG A 92 4.65 -7.62 11.98
N ARG A 93 3.93 -8.10 10.97
CA ARG A 93 4.48 -8.90 9.88
C ARG A 93 4.41 -8.08 8.60
N GLU A 94 5.54 -7.93 7.92
CA GLU A 94 5.59 -7.19 6.65
C GLU A 94 4.79 -7.95 5.57
N VAL A 95 3.89 -7.22 4.94
CA VAL A 95 3.01 -7.67 3.86
C VAL A 95 3.55 -7.22 2.52
N ALA A 96 3.89 -5.94 2.41
CA ALA A 96 4.43 -5.35 1.19
C ALA A 96 5.30 -4.13 1.52
N SER A 97 6.23 -3.79 0.63
CA SER A 97 6.95 -2.53 0.69
C SER A 97 7.47 -2.10 -0.68
N GLY A 98 7.84 -0.83 -0.80
CA GLY A 98 8.32 -0.30 -2.06
C GLY A 98 8.71 1.18 -2.00
N VAL A 99 8.98 1.71 -3.19
CA VAL A 99 9.39 3.11 -3.38
C VAL A 99 8.66 3.68 -4.59
N LEU A 100 8.08 4.85 -4.39
CA LEU A 100 7.45 5.69 -5.41
C LEU A 100 8.33 6.91 -5.61
N SER A 101 8.74 7.19 -6.84
CA SER A 101 9.39 8.45 -7.20
C SER A 101 8.41 9.37 -7.91
N PRO A 102 8.50 10.70 -7.74
CA PRO A 102 7.74 11.62 -8.58
C PRO A 102 7.98 11.31 -10.07
N ASN A 103 6.90 11.32 -10.84
CA ASN A 103 6.95 11.25 -12.28
C ASN A 103 6.81 12.68 -12.81
N ASP A 104 7.94 13.30 -13.13
CA ASP A 104 7.98 14.60 -13.79
C ASP A 104 7.68 14.40 -15.28
N ALA A 105 6.43 14.06 -15.59
CA ALA A 105 5.89 14.03 -16.95
C ALA A 105 5.45 15.42 -17.39
#